data_AF-A0A8J4NYA7-F1
#
_entry.id   AF-A0A8J4NYA7-F1
#
_cell.length_a   1.000
_cell.length_b   1.000
_cell.length_c   1.000
_cell.angle_alpha   90.00
_cell.angle_beta   90.00
_cell.angle_gamma   90.00
#
_symmetry.space_group_name_H-M   'P 1'
#
loop_
_entity.id
_entity.type
_entity.pdbx_description
1 polymer ?
#
loop_
_entity_poly.entity_id
_entity_poly.type
_entity_poly.pdbx_seq_one_letter_code
_entity_poly.pdbx_strand_id
1 'polypeptide(L)' 'GKNIKYELVDISQDNALREEMRAKAGNPKAIPPQIVNGDHYCGDYELFVEAVEQNTLQEFLKLA' A
#
# COMPACT_ATOMS: atom_id res chain seq x y z
N GLY A 1 -15.90 6.02 9.03
CA GLY A 1 -14.61 5.72 8.36
C GLY A 1 -13.59 6.79 8.70
N LYS A 2 -12.29 6.51 8.56
CA LYS A 2 -11.21 7.43 8.94
C LYS A 2 -10.99 8.62 7.98
N ASN A 3 -11.76 8.73 6.88
CA ASN A 3 -11.73 9.84 5.90
C ASN A 3 -10.33 10.20 5.37
N ILE A 4 -9.47 9.19 5.22
CA ILE A 4 -8.14 9.35 4.64
C ILE A 4 -8.29 9.42 3.12
N LYS A 5 -7.67 10.42 2.49
CA LYS A 5 -7.63 10.53 1.03
C LYS A 5 -6.66 9.48 0.47
N TYR A 6 -7.08 8.78 -0.57
CA TYR A 6 -6.25 7.83 -1.28
C TYR A 6 -6.65 7.79 -2.76
N GLU A 7 -5.74 7.31 -3.59
CA GLU A 7 -5.99 6.96 -4.98
C GLU A 7 -6.06 5.45 -5.11
N LEU A 8 -7.05 4.95 -5.86
CA LEU A 8 -7.17 3.54 -6.17
C LEU A 8 -6.52 3.28 -7.53
N VAL A 9 -5.42 2.55 -7.53
CA VAL A 9 -4.71 2.17 -8.76
C VAL A 9 -5.05 0.72 -9.11
N ASP A 10 -5.70 0.52 -10.26
CA ASP A 10 -6.07 -0.81 -10.78
C ASP A 10 -4.95 -1.37 -11.66
N ILE A 11 -4.15 -2.28 -11.09
CA ILE A 11 -3.02 -2.91 -11.77
C ILE A 11 -3.41 -3.90 -12.89
N SER A 12 -4.71 -4.19 -13.06
CA SER A 12 -5.16 -5.08 -14.14
C SER A 12 -5.20 -4.38 -15.51
N GLN A 13 -5.16 -3.05 -15.51
CA GLN A 13 -5.27 -2.23 -16.73
C GLN A 13 -3.95 -2.12 -17.49
N ASP A 14 -2.81 -2.15 -16.79
CA ASP A 14 -1.49 -2.02 -17.39
C ASP A 14 -0.45 -2.85 -16.62
N ASN A 15 0.35 -3.63 -17.35
CA ASN A 15 1.45 -4.39 -16.79
C ASN A 15 2.50 -3.50 -16.12
N ALA A 16 2.70 -2.26 -16.61
CA ALA A 16 3.64 -1.30 -16.01
C ALA A 16 3.24 -0.95 -14.57
N LEU A 17 1.94 -0.79 -14.29
CA LEU A 17 1.44 -0.52 -12.94
C LEU A 17 1.69 -1.71 -12.00
N ARG A 18 1.51 -2.93 -12.50
CA ARG A 18 1.82 -4.15 -11.74
C ARG A 18 3.32 -4.26 -11.44
N GLU A 19 4.18 -3.91 -12.40
CA GLU A 19 5.63 -3.91 -12.22
C GLU A 19 6.08 -2.84 -11.23
N GLU A 20 5.52 -1.63 -11.31
CA GLU A 20 5.77 -0.56 -10.35
C GLU A 20 5.36 -0.98 -8.93
N MET A 21 4.16 -1.54 -8.76
CA MET A 21 3.68 -2.06 -7.47
C MET A 21 4.66 -3.08 -6.87
N ARG A 22 5.12 -4.04 -7.68
CA ARG A 22 6.09 -5.08 -7.25
C ARG A 22 7.46 -4.51 -6.92
N ALA A 23 7.92 -3.52 -7.69
CA ALA A 23 9.18 -2.83 -7.44
C ALA A 23 9.13 -2.05 -6.12
N LYS A 24 8.06 -1.29 -5.88
CA LYS A 24 7.85 -0.55 -4.62
C LYS A 24 7.72 -1.48 -3.42
N ALA A 25 7.05 -2.61 -3.57
CA ALA A 25 6.96 -3.65 -2.54
C ALA A 25 8.28 -4.43 -2.34
N GLY A 26 9.27 -4.27 -3.22
CA GLY A 26 10.51 -5.06 -3.21
C GLY A 26 10.27 -6.56 -3.42
N ASN A 27 9.12 -6.95 -3.96
CA ASN A 27 8.69 -8.34 -4.09
C ASN A 27 8.11 -8.61 -5.48
N PRO A 28 8.77 -9.40 -6.34
CA PRO A 28 8.32 -9.68 -7.72
C PRO A 28 7.04 -10.52 -7.78
N LYS A 29 6.62 -11.13 -6.66
CA LYS A 29 5.40 -11.92 -6.54
C LYS A 29 4.31 -11.21 -5.72
N ALA A 30 4.49 -9.93 -5.39
CA ALA A 30 3.49 -9.16 -4.66
C ALA A 30 2.14 -9.19 -5.40
N ILE A 31 1.08 -9.28 -4.61
CA ILE A 31 -0.32 -9.24 -5.05
C ILE A 31 -1.05 -8.11 -4.32
N PRO A 32 -2.05 -7.47 -4.93
CA PRO A 32 -2.87 -6.47 -4.25
C PRO A 32 -3.56 -7.03 -2.99
N PRO A 33 -3.85 -6.17 -1.99
CA PRO A 33 -3.53 -4.75 -1.94
C PRO A 33 -2.07 -4.48 -1.58
N GLN A 34 -1.52 -3.39 -2.10
CA GLN A 34 -0.18 -2.87 -1.80
C GLN A 34 -0.31 -1.37 -1.61
N ILE A 35 0.08 -0.86 -0.44
CA ILE A 35 -0.15 0.53 -0.06
C ILE A 35 1.17 1.29 -0.15
N VAL A 36 1.11 2.43 -0.82
CA VAL A 36 2.25 3.34 -1.00
C VAL A 36 1.78 4.75 -0.67
N ASN A 37 2.63 5.53 -0.01
CA ASN A 37 2.46 6.97 0.15
C ASN A 37 3.60 7.72 -0.59
N GLY A 38 3.26 8.26 -1.77
CA GLY A 38 4.24 8.85 -2.70
C GLY A 38 5.23 7.80 -3.21
N ASP A 39 6.48 7.93 -2.78
CA ASP A 39 7.56 6.98 -3.09
C ASP A 39 7.84 5.97 -1.97
N HIS A 40 7.16 6.10 -0.82
CA HIS A 40 7.37 5.24 0.33
C HIS A 40 6.36 4.10 0.34
N TYR A 41 6.86 2.87 0.22
CA TYR A 41 6.04 1.68 0.44
C TYR A 41 5.65 1.57 1.92
N CYS A 42 4.35 1.42 2.18
CA CYS A 42 3.79 1.29 3.52
C CYS A 42 3.69 -0.18 3.94
N GLY A 43 3.10 -1.01 3.08
CA GLY A 43 2.88 -2.42 3.37
C GLY A 43 1.74 -3.04 2.56
N ASP A 44 1.53 -4.33 2.79
CA ASP A 44 0.46 -5.11 2.20
C ASP A 44 -0.77 -5.16 3.12
N TYR A 45 -1.70 -6.07 2.83
CA TYR A 45 -2.90 -6.26 3.64
C TYR A 45 -2.62 -6.62 5.10
N GLU A 46 -1.69 -7.55 5.35
CA GLU A 46 -1.43 -8.08 6.69
C GLU A 46 -0.87 -6.99 7.59
N LEU A 47 0.11 -6.24 7.09
CA LEU A 47 0.70 -5.10 7.82
C LEU A 47 -0.32 -3.97 8.05
N PHE A 48 -1.23 -3.73 7.10
CA PHE A 48 -2.30 -2.74 7.28
C PHE A 48 -3.26 -3.15 8.40
N VAL A 49 -3.68 -4.41 8.43
CA VAL A 49 -4.57 -4.93 9.49
C VAL A 49 -3.88 -4.83 10.85
N GLU A 50 -2.63 -5.25 10.94
CA GLU A 50 -1.83 -5.12 12.16
C GLU A 50 -1.77 -3.66 12.65
N ALA A 51 -1.51 -2.71 11.75
CA ALA A 51 -1.46 -1.29 12.10
C ALA A 51 -2.84 -0.73 12.53
N VAL A 52 -3.93 -1.28 12.01
CA VAL A 52 -5.29 -0.93 12.47
C VAL A 52 -5.53 -1.47 13.88
N GLU A 53 -5.18 -2.73 14.14
CA GLU A 53 -5.35 -3.40 15.43
C GLU A 53 -4.49 -2.76 16.54
N GLN A 54 -3.25 -2.38 16.20
CA GLN A 54 -2.32 -1.71 17.09
C GLN A 54 -2.57 -0.19 17.21
N ASN A 55 -3.54 0.34 16.45
CA ASN A 55 -3.85 1.77 16.39
C ASN A 55 -2.68 2.66 15.92
N THR A 56 -1.75 2.10 15.14
CA THR A 56 -0.56 2.76 14.56
C THR A 56 -0.75 3.12 13.08
N LEU A 57 -2.00 3.18 12.61
CA LEU A 57 -2.32 3.39 11.18
C LEU A 57 -1.70 4.65 10.57
N GLN A 58 -1.59 5.76 11.31
CA GLN A 58 -0.98 7.00 10.77
C GLN A 58 0.51 6.82 10.48
N GLU A 59 1.23 6.11 11.34
CA GLU A 59 2.65 5.79 11.19
C GLU A 59 2.88 4.76 10.07
N PHE A 60 1.99 3.78 9.96
CA PHE A 60 1.98 2.82 8.85
C PHE A 60 1.83 3.55 7.51
N LEU A 61 0.85 4.45 7.40
CA LEU A 61 0.58 5.24 6.21
C LEU A 61 1.58 6.38 5.98
N LYS A 62 2.57 6.59 6.86
CA LYS A 62 3.57 7.68 6.77
C LYS A 62 2.92 9.06 6.71
N LEU A 63 1.87 9.27 7.50
CA LEU A 63 1.15 10.55 7.62
C LEU A 63 1.59 11.37 8.84
N ALA A 64 2.48 10.79 9.66
CA ALA A 64 3.08 11.38 10.86
C ALA A 64 4.58 11.55 10.67
#